data_AF-A0A351DU53-F1
#
_entry.id   AF-A0A351DU53-F1
#
_cell.length_a   1.000
_cell.length_b   1.000
_cell.length_c   1.000
_cell.angle_alpha   90.00
_cell.angle_beta   90.00
_cell.angle_gamma   90.00
#
_symmetry.space_group_name_H-M   'P 1'
#
loop_
_entity.id
_entity.type
_entity.pdbx_description
1 polymer ?
#
loop_
_entity_poly.entity_id
_entity_poly.type
_entity_poly.pdbx_seq_one_letter_code
_entity_poly.pdbx_strand_id
1 'polypeptide(L)'
;MATSQPTAPAKRKTPAKSKAKAQTKGGKLPHTKDTYMRWFREMYLMRKFEERCGQLYIQQKFGGFCHLYIGQEAVLSGMNEAMRPTDRVITAYRDHAHPLVLGTDPKLVMAEL
;
A
#
# COMPACT_ATOMS: atom_id res chain seq x y z
N MET A 1 27.60 -33.62 59.24
CA MET A 1 28.20 -32.30 58.96
C MET A 1 28.57 -32.24 57.50
N ALA A 2 27.83 -31.50 56.68
CA ALA A 2 28.27 -31.03 55.38
C ALA A 2 27.43 -29.79 55.04
N THR A 3 28.03 -28.63 55.24
CA THR A 3 27.46 -27.30 55.05
C THR A 3 27.39 -26.95 53.57
N SER A 4 26.20 -26.65 53.05
CA SER A 4 26.04 -26.03 51.74
C SER A 4 26.18 -24.51 51.88
N GLN A 5 27.23 -23.95 51.28
CA GLN A 5 27.35 -22.50 51.09
C GLN A 5 26.67 -22.10 49.77
N PRO A 6 25.92 -20.99 49.72
CA PRO A 6 25.40 -20.45 48.47
C PRO A 6 26.48 -19.61 47.76
N THR A 7 26.78 -19.94 46.51
CA THR A 7 27.67 -19.17 45.63
C THR A 7 26.97 -17.92 45.10
N ALA A 8 27.63 -16.77 45.21
CA ALA A 8 27.15 -15.48 44.74
C ALA A 8 27.02 -15.41 43.20
N PRO A 9 26.07 -14.66 42.62
CA PRO A 9 25.90 -14.59 41.17
C PRO A 9 26.96 -13.68 40.54
N ALA A 10 27.58 -14.16 39.45
CA ALA A 10 28.57 -13.43 38.67
C ALA A 10 27.95 -12.21 37.96
N LYS A 11 28.62 -11.05 38.04
CA LYS A 11 28.25 -9.82 37.33
C LYS A 11 28.31 -10.03 35.81
N ARG A 12 27.15 -10.03 35.16
CA ARG A 12 27.02 -10.07 33.69
C ARG A 12 27.44 -8.71 33.10
N LYS A 13 28.58 -8.68 32.39
CA LYS A 13 28.99 -7.52 31.57
C LYS A 13 28.05 -7.41 30.36
N THR A 14 27.33 -6.31 30.25
CA THR A 14 26.55 -5.94 29.06
C THR A 14 27.52 -5.53 27.94
N PRO A 15 27.39 -6.08 26.72
CA PRO A 15 28.18 -5.58 25.60
C PRO A 15 27.63 -4.22 25.16
N ALA A 16 28.54 -3.25 25.05
CA ALA A 16 28.24 -1.92 24.54
C ALA A 16 27.72 -2.03 23.10
N LYS A 17 26.50 -1.55 22.86
CA LYS A 17 25.94 -1.42 21.50
C LYS A 17 26.80 -0.45 20.71
N SER A 18 27.58 -0.96 19.75
CA SER A 18 28.21 -0.11 18.75
C SER A 18 27.11 0.56 17.93
N LYS A 19 27.09 1.90 17.92
CA LYS A 19 26.25 2.68 17.01
C LYS A 19 26.80 2.47 15.60
N ALA A 20 26.29 1.46 14.90
CA ALA A 20 26.49 1.33 13.47
C ALA A 20 25.83 2.55 12.81
N LYS A 21 26.64 3.48 12.31
CA LYS A 21 26.18 4.55 11.43
C LYS A 21 25.62 3.88 10.18
N ALA A 22 24.29 3.90 10.03
CA ALA A 22 23.64 3.54 8.78
C ALA A 22 24.12 4.54 7.71
N GLN A 23 25.10 4.13 6.91
CA GLN A 23 25.46 4.82 5.68
C GLN A 23 24.26 4.66 4.72
N THR A 24 23.42 5.67 4.66
CA THR A 24 22.44 5.83 3.60
C THR A 24 23.21 6.09 2.30
N LYS A 25 23.58 5.02 1.60
CA LYS A 25 24.03 5.12 0.21
C LYS A 25 22.84 5.67 -0.58
N GLY A 26 22.90 6.95 -0.93
CA GLY A 26 22.02 7.58 -1.89
C GLY A 26 22.25 6.98 -3.27
N GLY A 27 21.79 5.75 -3.48
CA GLY A 27 21.78 5.11 -4.79
C GLY A 27 20.72 5.78 -5.67
N LYS A 28 21.03 5.93 -6.96
CA LYS A 28 20.03 6.30 -7.96
C LYS A 28 18.82 5.37 -7.82
N LEU A 29 17.62 5.96 -7.82
CA LEU A 29 16.39 5.18 -7.81
C LEU A 29 16.34 4.28 -9.08
N PRO A 30 15.77 3.06 -8.97
CA PRO A 30 15.73 2.12 -10.09
C PRO A 30 14.87 2.57 -11.27
N HIS A 31 13.95 3.52 -11.06
CA HIS A 31 13.07 4.03 -12.12
C HIS A 31 13.19 5.54 -12.29
N THR A 32 12.64 6.05 -13.40
CA THR A 32 12.62 7.49 -13.67
C THR A 32 11.67 8.22 -12.72
N LYS A 33 11.89 9.52 -12.53
CA LYS A 33 10.97 10.37 -11.75
C LYS A 33 9.55 10.31 -12.31
N ASP A 34 9.39 10.29 -13.62
CA ASP A 34 8.08 10.28 -14.27
C ASP A 34 7.31 9.00 -13.99
N THR A 35 8.01 7.85 -13.96
CA THR A 35 7.45 6.57 -13.54
C THR A 35 6.89 6.66 -12.12
N TYR A 36 7.68 7.14 -11.15
CA TYR A 36 7.22 7.29 -9.77
C TYR A 36 6.05 8.27 -9.64
N MET A 37 6.10 9.39 -10.37
CA MET A 37 5.01 10.37 -10.36
C MET A 37 3.72 9.79 -10.94
N ARG A 38 3.81 8.91 -11.95
CA ARG A 38 2.64 8.23 -12.51
C ARG A 38 2.04 7.24 -11.51
N TRP A 39 2.83 6.33 -10.94
CA TRP A 39 2.33 5.40 -9.91
C TRP A 39 1.74 6.13 -8.70
N PHE A 40 2.37 7.22 -8.26
CA PHE A 40 1.84 8.04 -7.18
C PHE A 40 0.47 8.62 -7.55
N ARG A 41 0.32 9.19 -8.76
CA ARG A 41 -0.96 9.74 -9.22
C ARG A 41 -2.06 8.67 -9.33
N GLU A 42 -1.72 7.48 -9.85
CA GLU A 42 -2.65 6.35 -9.93
C GLU A 42 -3.12 5.94 -8.53
N MET A 43 -2.19 5.65 -7.61
CA MET A 43 -2.50 5.28 -6.22
C MET A 43 -3.29 6.37 -5.49
N TYR A 44 -2.90 7.63 -5.67
CA TYR A 44 -3.58 8.75 -5.04
C TYR A 44 -5.00 8.92 -5.57
N LEU A 45 -5.20 8.82 -6.88
CA LEU A 45 -6.53 8.90 -7.50
C LEU A 45 -7.44 7.80 -6.96
N MET A 46 -6.99 6.54 -6.97
CA MET A 46 -7.75 5.41 -6.41
C MET A 46 -8.14 5.67 -4.95
N ARG A 47 -7.19 6.11 -4.12
CA ARG A 47 -7.46 6.42 -2.71
C ARG A 47 -8.54 7.47 -2.55
N LYS A 48 -8.40 8.62 -3.24
CA LYS A 48 -9.35 9.73 -3.11
C LYS A 48 -10.73 9.36 -3.68
N PHE A 49 -10.77 8.58 -4.75
CA PHE A 49 -12.00 8.08 -5.33
C PHE A 49 -12.75 7.19 -4.34
N GLU A 50 -12.07 6.20 -3.77
CA GLU A 50 -12.67 5.24 -2.83
C GLU A 50 -13.09 5.89 -1.50
N GLU A 51 -12.29 6.83 -0.97
CA GLU A 51 -12.70 7.66 0.17
C GLU A 51 -14.01 8.40 -0.12
N ARG A 52 -14.16 8.92 -1.35
CA ARG A 52 -15.39 9.61 -1.75
C ARG A 52 -16.56 8.64 -1.90
N CYS A 53 -16.34 7.45 -2.46
CA CYS A 53 -17.35 6.40 -2.54
C CYS A 53 -17.86 6.03 -1.14
N GLY A 54 -16.96 5.80 -0.18
CA GLY A 54 -17.33 5.51 1.21
C GLY A 54 -18.14 6.63 1.87
N GLN A 55 -17.78 7.90 1.65
CA GLN A 55 -18.55 9.05 2.14
C GLN A 55 -19.96 9.12 1.56
N LEU A 56 -20.09 8.94 0.24
CA LEU A 56 -21.37 9.00 -0.47
C LEU A 56 -22.29 7.82 -0.11
N TYR A 57 -21.70 6.65 0.11
CA TYR A 57 -22.41 5.46 0.58
C TYR A 57 -23.01 5.68 1.98
N ILE A 58 -22.24 6.26 2.92
CA ILE A 58 -22.75 6.64 4.26
C ILE A 58 -23.87 7.67 4.15
N GLN A 59 -23.79 8.59 3.18
CA GLN A 59 -24.83 9.57 2.90
C GLN A 59 -26.03 9.00 2.11
N GLN A 60 -26.02 7.69 1.83
CA GLN A 60 -27.07 6.99 1.08
C GLN A 60 -27.35 7.63 -0.29
N LYS A 61 -26.31 8.13 -0.97
CA LYS A 61 -26.44 8.65 -2.33
C LYS A 61 -26.59 7.54 -3.37
N PHE A 62 -26.15 6.35 -3.03
CA PHE A 62 -26.39 5.08 -3.70
C PHE A 62 -26.47 3.97 -2.64
N GLY A 63 -26.85 2.75 -3.04
CA GLY A 63 -27.09 1.64 -2.11
C GLY A 63 -26.74 0.28 -2.71
N GLY A 64 -26.92 -0.79 -1.92
CA GLY A 64 -26.53 -2.15 -2.32
C GLY A 64 -25.20 -2.56 -1.70
N PHE A 65 -24.24 -2.98 -2.51
CA PHE A 65 -22.90 -3.38 -2.05
C PHE A 65 -21.86 -2.33 -2.43
N CYS A 66 -20.88 -2.08 -1.55
CA CYS A 66 -19.80 -1.13 -1.79
C CYS A 66 -18.49 -1.70 -1.25
N HIS A 67 -17.62 -2.18 -2.14
CA HIS A 67 -16.37 -2.86 -1.78
C HIS A 67 -15.15 -1.99 -2.10
N LEU A 68 -14.69 -1.22 -1.11
CA LEU A 68 -13.63 -0.23 -1.32
C LEU A 68 -12.25 -0.85 -1.57
N TYR A 69 -11.52 -0.42 -2.60
CA TYR A 69 -10.16 -0.90 -2.93
C TYR A 69 -9.04 -0.30 -2.04
N ILE A 70 -9.40 0.36 -0.94
CA ILE A 70 -8.46 1.06 -0.05
C ILE A 70 -7.41 0.09 0.50
N GLY A 71 -6.14 0.42 0.32
CA GLY A 71 -4.99 -0.37 0.79
C GLY A 71 -4.44 -1.37 -0.22
N GLN A 72 -5.09 -1.53 -1.39
CA GLN A 72 -4.65 -2.42 -2.46
C GLN A 72 -4.12 -1.67 -3.69
N GLU A 73 -3.98 -0.33 -3.62
CA GLU A 73 -3.69 0.51 -4.78
C GLU A 73 -2.36 0.17 -5.48
N ALA A 74 -1.37 -0.30 -4.70
CA ALA A 74 -0.09 -0.74 -5.26
C ALA A 74 -0.22 -1.98 -6.16
N VAL A 75 -1.18 -2.86 -5.89
CA VAL A 75 -1.43 -4.07 -6.69
C VAL A 75 -1.84 -3.67 -8.10
N LEU A 76 -2.84 -2.79 -8.21
CA LEU A 76 -3.38 -2.39 -9.50
C LEU A 76 -2.42 -1.48 -10.28
N SER A 77 -1.73 -0.54 -9.60
CA SER A 77 -0.72 0.32 -10.26
C SER A 77 0.45 -0.52 -10.79
N GLY A 78 0.91 -1.49 -10.01
CA GLY A 78 1.97 -2.42 -10.44
C GLY A 78 1.53 -3.34 -11.57
N MET A 79 0.28 -3.83 -11.54
CA MET A 79 -0.31 -4.62 -12.62
C MET A 79 -0.36 -3.81 -13.92
N ASN A 80 -0.85 -2.57 -13.86
CA ASN A 80 -0.95 -1.68 -15.02
C ASN A 80 0.42 -1.36 -15.65
N GLU A 81 1.46 -1.22 -14.81
CA GLU A 81 2.84 -1.02 -15.29
C GLU A 81 3.35 -2.21 -16.13
N ALA A 82 3.02 -3.44 -15.71
CA ALA A 82 3.50 -4.66 -16.35
C ALA A 82 2.66 -5.08 -17.55
N MET A 83 1.48 -4.48 -17.73
CA MET A 83 0.52 -4.84 -18.77
C MET A 83 0.80 -4.13 -20.10
N ARG A 84 0.40 -4.78 -21.19
CA ARG A 84 0.30 -4.13 -22.51
C ARG A 84 -1.11 -3.58 -22.72
N PRO A 85 -1.28 -2.53 -23.55
CA PRO A 85 -2.60 -1.97 -23.85
C PRO A 85 -3.62 -2.95 -24.47
N THR A 86 -3.15 -4.05 -25.05
CA THR A 86 -3.99 -5.09 -25.67
C THR A 86 -4.41 -6.21 -24.71
N ASP A 87 -3.83 -6.25 -23.51
CA ASP A 87 -4.11 -7.31 -22.54
C ASP A 87 -5.52 -7.09 -21.93
N ARG A 88 -6.21 -8.19 -21.63
CA ARG A 88 -7.57 -8.17 -21.06
C ARG A 88 -7.51 -8.35 -19.55
N VAL A 89 -8.35 -7.63 -18.82
CA VAL A 89 -8.43 -7.69 -17.35
C VAL A 89 -9.77 -8.23 -16.91
N ILE A 90 -9.74 -9.12 -15.92
CA ILE A 90 -10.93 -9.58 -15.18
C ILE A 90 -10.61 -9.54 -13.69
N THR A 91 -11.60 -9.23 -12.87
CA THR A 91 -11.50 -9.20 -11.42
C THR A 91 -12.86 -9.56 -10.80
N ALA A 92 -12.93 -9.63 -9.47
CA ALA A 92 -14.17 -9.83 -8.72
C ALA A 92 -14.82 -8.48 -8.35
N TYR A 93 -15.79 -8.49 -7.43
CA TYR A 93 -16.63 -7.34 -7.03
C TYR A 93 -15.92 -6.18 -6.28
N ARG A 94 -14.59 -6.21 -6.15
CA ARG A 94 -13.79 -5.13 -5.53
C ARG A 94 -13.00 -4.44 -6.64
N ASP A 95 -13.73 -3.78 -7.52
CA ASP A 95 -13.25 -3.42 -8.85
C ASP A 95 -13.36 -1.94 -9.18
N HIS A 96 -13.87 -1.08 -8.30
CA HIS A 96 -14.08 0.34 -8.60
C HIS A 96 -12.82 1.01 -9.16
N ALA A 97 -11.65 0.63 -8.64
CA ALA A 97 -10.35 1.16 -9.03
C ALA A 97 -9.86 0.68 -10.43
N HIS A 98 -10.30 -0.50 -10.88
CA HIS A 98 -9.86 -1.10 -12.15
C HIS A 98 -10.13 -0.21 -13.37
N PRO A 99 -11.36 0.26 -13.63
CA PRO A 99 -11.61 1.13 -14.77
C PRO A 99 -10.87 2.47 -14.66
N LEU A 100 -10.61 2.99 -13.46
CA LEU A 100 -9.85 4.24 -13.27
C LEU A 100 -8.41 4.12 -13.78
N VAL A 101 -7.72 3.04 -13.39
CA VAL A 101 -6.33 2.80 -13.80
C VAL A 101 -6.23 2.43 -15.28
N LEU A 102 -7.27 1.78 -15.82
CA LEU A 102 -7.38 1.47 -17.25
C LEU A 102 -7.78 2.68 -18.10
N GLY A 103 -8.01 3.85 -17.50
CA GLY A 103 -8.17 5.13 -18.19
C GLY A 103 -9.60 5.63 -18.36
N THR A 104 -10.59 4.98 -17.75
CA THR A 104 -11.98 5.48 -17.72
C THR A 104 -12.08 6.74 -16.88
N ASP A 105 -12.85 7.73 -17.36
CA ASP A 105 -13.11 8.97 -16.61
C ASP A 105 -13.73 8.63 -15.23
N PRO A 106 -13.15 9.10 -14.11
CA PRO A 106 -13.69 8.89 -12.78
C PRO A 106 -15.16 9.31 -12.62
N LYS A 107 -15.64 10.30 -13.39
CA LYS A 107 -17.05 10.72 -13.36
C LYS A 107 -17.98 9.62 -13.86
N LEU A 108 -17.57 8.87 -14.88
CA LEU A 108 -18.35 7.75 -15.42
C LEU A 108 -18.36 6.59 -14.42
N VAL A 109 -17.21 6.30 -13.80
CA VAL A 109 -17.13 5.26 -12.78
C VAL A 109 -18.00 5.62 -11.57
N MET A 110 -17.97 6.88 -11.11
CA MET A 110 -18.81 7.33 -10.00
C MET A 110 -20.30 7.34 -10.33
N ALA A 111 -20.67 7.50 -11.60
CA ALA A 111 -22.08 7.49 -12.03
C ALA A 111 -22.68 6.07 -12.03
N GLU A 112 -21.84 5.04 -12.09
CA GLU A 112 -22.27 3.62 -12.04
C GLU A 112 -22.44 3.10 -10.61
N LEU A 113 -21.84 3.78 -9.62
CA LEU A 113 -21.94 3.42 -8.20
C LEU A 113 -23.24 3.92 -7.57
#